data_AF-A0A7J4ENE2-F1
#
_entry.id   AF-A0A7J4ENE2-F1
#
_cell.length_a   1.000
_cell.length_b   1.000
_cell.length_c   1.000
_cell.angle_alpha   90.00
_cell.angle_beta   90.00
_cell.angle_gamma   90.00
#
_symmetry.space_group_name_H-M   'P 1'
#
loop_
_entity.id
_entity.type
_entity.pdbx_description
1 polymer ?
#
loop_
_entity_poly.entity_id
_entity_poly.type
_entity_poly.pdbx_seq_one_letter_code
_entity_poly.pdbx_strand_id
1 'polypeptide(L)'
;MKFQILDNLEEEMVKAICEVIDLSKELDIAVGYFYESGYREIAQKIYDLLQRGGCVRLIIGGSPDQATAATLKALYNLRNVEIRVIVDRFFHSKLYIGKNDYAYILHGSSNISIGGLKHNIEFNTLNIVPIGSEMAIKTRDWFEDLWNSAIILTEDMIKYYVSVVNPKYEVIFKSEYSEELLIELEKLLKEFKINNVNYWINNLKKFQISDPRDYTVRYFANRVKYGSVEVLGNIIPFEFQINDAMEIVERFKKGYKGVLVAHDVGLGKTITTGMALKSLLNQKLIKRVLILVPVSLIDQWKQKELENKFNEVFEEVDNQNVDNGKAWGIYNKIIASIDFAVSKRQSEHIKNSYWDVLVIDEAHILRNHNTVSFARSISMLH
;
A
#
# COMPACT_ATOMS: atom_id res chain seq x y z
N MET A 1 -12.23 12.82 -33.23
CA MET A 1 -12.19 12.73 -31.75
C MET A 1 -13.02 11.52 -31.38
N LYS A 2 -12.43 10.53 -30.70
CA LYS A 2 -13.15 9.34 -30.19
C LYS A 2 -13.12 9.39 -28.67
N PHE A 3 -14.27 9.12 -28.04
CA PHE A 3 -14.43 9.03 -26.59
C PHE A 3 -15.05 7.67 -26.26
N GLN A 4 -14.53 7.01 -25.23
CA GLN A 4 -15.02 5.71 -24.78
C GLN A 4 -14.89 5.61 -23.25
N ILE A 5 -15.86 4.96 -22.60
CA ILE A 5 -15.83 4.60 -21.18
C ILE A 5 -15.36 3.15 -21.07
N LEU A 6 -14.52 2.86 -20.07
CA LEU A 6 -13.98 1.53 -19.79
C LEU A 6 -14.14 1.23 -18.30
N ASP A 7 -14.82 0.14 -17.97
CA ASP A 7 -15.24 -0.19 -16.61
C ASP A 7 -14.92 -1.62 -16.15
N ASN A 8 -14.32 -2.44 -17.03
CA ASN A 8 -14.10 -3.88 -16.85
C ASN A 8 -15.37 -4.73 -16.72
N LEU A 9 -16.56 -4.17 -17.00
CA LEU A 9 -17.81 -4.91 -17.09
C LEU A 9 -18.15 -5.20 -18.56
N GLU A 10 -18.19 -4.16 -19.38
CA GLU A 10 -18.49 -4.27 -20.81
C GLU A 10 -17.22 -4.17 -21.66
N GLU A 11 -16.34 -3.23 -21.30
CA GLU A 11 -15.10 -2.96 -22.00
C GLU A 11 -13.93 -3.03 -21.03
N GLU A 12 -13.03 -3.99 -21.25
CA GLU A 12 -11.88 -4.22 -20.38
C GLU A 12 -10.79 -3.17 -20.62
N MET A 13 -10.29 -2.59 -19.52
CA MET A 13 -9.17 -1.66 -19.54
C MET A 13 -7.91 -2.29 -20.18
N VAL A 14 -7.64 -3.58 -19.92
CA VAL A 14 -6.49 -4.27 -20.53
C VAL A 14 -6.52 -4.25 -22.08
N LYS A 15 -7.71 -4.34 -22.70
CA LYS A 15 -7.84 -4.32 -24.16
C LYS A 15 -7.53 -2.94 -24.70
N ALA A 16 -8.12 -1.91 -24.09
CA ALA A 16 -7.91 -0.53 -24.47
C ALA A 16 -6.45 -0.09 -24.32
N ILE A 17 -5.79 -0.39 -23.20
CA ILE A 17 -4.37 -0.05 -23.02
C ILE A 17 -3.47 -0.78 -24.02
N CYS A 18 -3.78 -2.04 -24.37
CA CYS A 18 -3.03 -2.76 -25.40
C CYS A 18 -3.16 -2.08 -26.77
N GLU A 19 -4.37 -1.66 -27.15
CA GLU A 19 -4.60 -0.91 -28.40
C GLU A 19 -3.85 0.44 -28.38
N VAL A 20 -3.90 1.16 -27.25
CA VAL A 20 -3.14 2.40 -27.08
C VAL A 20 -1.64 2.17 -27.29
N ILE A 21 -1.08 1.12 -26.68
CA ILE A 21 0.34 0.77 -26.84
C ILE A 21 0.64 0.44 -28.30
N ASP A 22 -0.20 -0.38 -28.94
CA ASP A 22 -0.04 -0.81 -30.35
C ASP A 22 -0.05 0.37 -31.34
N LEU A 23 -0.74 1.47 -31.05
CA LEU A 23 -0.82 2.63 -31.94
C LEU A 23 0.23 3.72 -31.67
N SER A 24 0.99 3.59 -30.59
CA SER A 24 1.89 4.65 -30.10
C SER A 24 3.35 4.46 -30.54
N LYS A 25 4.07 5.56 -30.72
CA LYS A 25 5.54 5.58 -30.79
C LYS A 25 6.17 5.88 -29.43
N GLU A 26 5.49 6.68 -28.62
CA GLU A 26 5.92 6.99 -27.26
C GLU A 26 4.76 6.71 -26.30
N LEU A 27 5.07 6.13 -25.14
CA LEU A 27 4.10 5.82 -24.11
C LEU A 27 4.52 6.46 -22.80
N ASP A 28 3.70 7.37 -22.31
CA ASP A 28 3.87 7.97 -20.98
C ASP A 28 2.87 7.36 -20.02
N ILE A 29 3.35 6.89 -18.87
CA ILE A 29 2.52 6.26 -17.83
C ILE A 29 2.81 6.98 -16.51
N ALA A 30 1.76 7.42 -15.83
CA ALA A 30 1.82 8.08 -14.53
C ALA A 30 0.79 7.43 -13.60
N VAL A 31 1.25 6.48 -12.77
CA VAL A 31 0.38 5.65 -11.92
C VAL A 31 0.82 5.66 -10.47
N GLY A 32 -0.15 5.78 -9.56
CA GLY A 32 0.11 5.69 -8.11
C GLY A 32 0.66 4.34 -7.70
N TYR A 33 0.17 3.25 -8.32
CA TYR A 33 0.68 1.90 -8.09
C TYR A 33 1.01 1.20 -9.40
N PHE A 34 2.14 0.50 -9.39
CA PHE A 34 2.61 -0.33 -10.48
C PHE A 34 2.94 -1.70 -9.89
N TYR A 35 2.23 -2.74 -10.32
CA TYR A 35 2.43 -4.11 -9.85
C TYR A 35 2.84 -5.04 -10.99
N GLU A 36 3.69 -6.00 -10.68
CA GLU A 36 4.12 -7.05 -11.64
C GLU A 36 2.92 -7.76 -12.28
N SER A 37 1.87 -8.04 -11.50
CA SER A 37 0.67 -8.73 -11.97
C SER A 37 -0.06 -7.98 -13.09
N GLY A 38 -0.16 -6.65 -12.98
CA GLY A 38 -0.73 -5.83 -14.05
C GLY A 38 0.23 -5.65 -15.22
N TYR A 39 1.53 -5.47 -14.93
CA TYR A 39 2.53 -5.32 -15.98
C TYR A 39 2.58 -6.55 -16.89
N ARG A 40 2.47 -7.76 -16.35
CA ARG A 40 2.50 -9.01 -17.12
C ARG A 40 1.46 -9.04 -18.23
N GLU A 41 0.30 -8.42 -18.01
CA GLU A 41 -0.80 -8.34 -18.99
C GLU A 41 -0.47 -7.45 -20.20
N ILE A 42 0.42 -6.48 -20.03
CA ILE A 42 0.80 -5.51 -21.07
C ILE A 42 2.28 -5.65 -21.49
N ALA A 43 3.02 -6.59 -20.89
CA ALA A 43 4.46 -6.73 -21.05
C ALA A 43 4.87 -7.00 -22.51
N GLN A 44 4.15 -7.89 -23.20
CA GLN A 44 4.41 -8.20 -24.60
C GLN A 44 4.21 -6.96 -25.48
N LYS A 45 3.16 -6.16 -25.23
CA LYS A 45 2.88 -4.94 -25.99
C LYS A 45 3.94 -3.87 -25.78
N ILE A 46 4.40 -3.70 -24.54
CA ILE A 46 5.54 -2.82 -24.23
C ILE A 46 6.80 -3.31 -24.94
N TYR A 47 7.07 -4.62 -24.94
CA TYR A 47 8.21 -5.17 -25.67
C TYR A 47 8.12 -4.89 -27.18
N ASP A 48 6.95 -5.12 -27.79
CA ASP A 48 6.72 -4.87 -29.22
C ASP A 48 6.90 -3.38 -29.58
N LEU A 49 6.42 -2.47 -28.71
CA LEU A 49 6.64 -1.02 -28.82
C LEU A 49 8.12 -0.66 -28.85
N LEU A 50 8.92 -1.26 -27.96
CA LEU A 50 10.35 -1.01 -27.88
C LEU A 50 11.09 -1.60 -29.09
N GLN A 51 10.69 -2.78 -29.58
CA GLN A 51 11.30 -3.42 -30.76
C GLN A 51 11.15 -2.58 -32.03
N ARG A 52 10.03 -1.90 -32.20
CA ARG A 52 9.81 -0.97 -33.32
C ARG A 52 10.40 0.43 -33.11
N GLY A 53 11.27 0.59 -32.10
CA GLY A 53 12.00 1.83 -31.84
C GLY A 53 11.24 2.88 -31.01
N GLY A 54 10.11 2.51 -30.41
CA GLY A 54 9.39 3.37 -29.49
C GLY A 54 10.07 3.51 -28.13
N CYS A 55 9.51 4.38 -27.28
CA CYS A 55 9.98 4.60 -25.91
C CYS A 55 8.86 4.59 -24.88
N VAL A 56 9.23 4.32 -23.63
CA VAL A 56 8.32 4.32 -22.49
C VAL A 56 8.87 5.21 -21.39
N ARG A 57 8.05 6.10 -20.87
CA ARG A 57 8.32 6.91 -19.69
C ARG A 57 7.33 6.53 -18.59
N LEU A 58 7.84 6.09 -17.45
CA LEU A 58 7.03 5.57 -16.36
C LEU A 58 7.27 6.37 -15.08
N ILE A 59 6.23 7.02 -14.55
CA ILE A 59 6.21 7.62 -13.21
C ILE A 59 5.40 6.70 -12.29
N ILE A 60 6.01 6.26 -11.20
CA ILE A 60 5.35 5.45 -10.17
C ILE A 60 5.33 6.15 -8.80
N GLY A 61 4.29 5.86 -8.03
CA GLY A 61 4.20 6.21 -6.63
C GLY A 61 4.44 5.01 -5.71
N GLY A 62 4.58 5.30 -4.41
CA GLY A 62 4.61 4.29 -3.35
C GLY A 62 5.89 3.45 -3.30
N SER A 63 5.87 2.42 -2.45
CA SER A 63 6.95 1.43 -2.34
C SER A 63 6.52 0.12 -3.02
N PRO A 64 7.24 -0.35 -4.05
CA PRO A 64 6.88 -1.56 -4.78
C PRO A 64 7.13 -2.83 -3.97
N ASP A 65 6.33 -3.87 -4.19
CA ASP A 65 6.57 -5.21 -3.63
C ASP A 65 7.77 -5.92 -4.30
N GLN A 66 8.14 -7.11 -3.83
CA GLN A 66 9.32 -7.83 -4.34
C GLN A 66 9.21 -8.19 -5.83
N ALA A 67 8.05 -8.66 -6.26
CA ALA A 67 7.83 -9.05 -7.65
C ALA A 67 7.96 -7.82 -8.56
N THR A 68 7.39 -6.71 -8.12
CA THR A 68 7.46 -5.42 -8.78
C THR A 68 8.87 -4.88 -8.82
N ALA A 69 9.66 -5.00 -7.75
CA ALA A 69 11.05 -4.57 -7.75
C ALA A 69 11.90 -5.35 -8.78
N ALA A 70 11.65 -6.64 -8.96
CA ALA A 70 12.28 -7.44 -10.02
C ALA A 70 11.85 -6.97 -11.43
N THR A 71 10.57 -6.65 -11.62
CA THR A 71 10.05 -6.07 -12.86
C THR A 71 10.67 -4.71 -13.17
N LEU A 72 10.76 -3.82 -12.18
CA LEU A 72 11.40 -2.51 -12.33
C LEU A 72 12.87 -2.68 -12.70
N LYS A 73 13.58 -3.66 -12.13
CA LYS A 73 14.95 -4.00 -12.53
C LYS A 73 15.04 -4.44 -13.99
N ALA A 74 14.12 -5.28 -14.44
CA ALA A 74 14.11 -5.72 -15.83
C ALA A 74 13.87 -4.55 -16.79
N LEU A 75 12.90 -3.69 -16.47
CA LEU A 75 12.55 -2.51 -17.26
C LEU A 75 13.65 -1.44 -17.25
N TYR A 76 14.28 -1.20 -16.10
CA TYR A 76 15.36 -0.22 -15.93
C TYR A 76 16.55 -0.47 -16.87
N ASN A 77 16.82 -1.74 -17.22
CA ASN A 77 17.92 -2.10 -18.11
C ASN A 77 17.59 -1.95 -19.60
N LEU A 78 16.36 -1.54 -19.94
CA LEU A 78 15.95 -1.35 -21.33
C LEU A 78 16.27 0.08 -21.79
N ARG A 79 17.04 0.18 -22.89
CA ARG A 79 17.57 1.47 -23.40
C ARG A 79 16.51 2.55 -23.66
N ASN A 80 15.30 2.16 -24.07
CA ASN A 80 14.23 3.08 -24.43
C ASN A 80 13.14 3.16 -23.33
N VAL A 81 13.48 2.80 -22.09
CA VAL A 81 12.58 2.92 -20.94
C VAL A 81 13.24 3.82 -19.91
N GLU A 82 12.53 4.86 -19.47
CA GLU A 82 12.94 5.68 -18.33
C GLU A 82 11.88 5.57 -17.24
N ILE A 83 12.33 5.39 -16.00
CA ILE A 83 11.46 5.24 -14.84
C ILE A 83 11.81 6.32 -13.83
N ARG A 84 10.78 7.03 -13.35
CA ARG A 84 10.87 8.01 -12.28
C ARG A 84 9.89 7.70 -11.17
N VAL A 85 10.16 8.23 -9.99
CA VAL A 85 9.41 7.96 -8.76
C VAL A 85 9.03 9.25 -8.05
N ILE A 86 7.82 9.27 -7.51
CA ILE A 86 7.34 10.34 -6.60
C ILE A 86 7.36 9.80 -5.18
N VAL A 87 8.14 10.45 -4.31
CA VAL A 87 8.34 10.02 -2.91
C VAL A 87 8.04 11.11 -1.88
N ASP A 88 7.97 12.37 -2.31
CA ASP A 88 7.84 13.54 -1.43
C ASP A 88 6.38 13.88 -1.09
N ARG A 89 5.41 13.31 -1.82
CA ARG A 89 3.98 13.56 -1.65
C ARG A 89 3.15 12.37 -2.10
N PHE A 90 1.90 12.31 -1.65
CA PHE A 90 0.95 11.29 -2.09
C PHE A 90 0.67 11.42 -3.60
N PHE A 91 0.95 10.36 -4.34
CA PHE A 91 0.74 10.30 -5.78
C PHE A 91 -0.28 9.21 -6.12
N HIS A 92 -1.42 9.62 -6.66
CA HIS A 92 -2.54 8.72 -6.95
C HIS A 92 -3.13 8.91 -8.35
N SER A 93 -2.34 9.46 -9.28
CA SER A 93 -2.76 9.51 -10.68
C SER A 93 -2.89 8.10 -11.28
N LYS A 94 -3.66 7.97 -12.35
CA LYS A 94 -3.70 6.81 -13.25
C LYS A 94 -3.90 7.33 -14.66
N LEU A 95 -2.79 7.75 -15.26
CA LEU A 95 -2.77 8.37 -16.57
C LEU A 95 -1.85 7.56 -17.50
N TYR A 96 -2.34 7.30 -18.70
CA TYR A 96 -1.62 6.63 -19.76
C TYR A 96 -1.78 7.46 -21.03
N ILE A 97 -0.68 7.86 -21.65
CA ILE A 97 -0.68 8.70 -22.85
C ILE A 97 0.12 7.98 -23.92
N GLY A 98 -0.60 7.42 -24.89
CA GLY A 98 -0.02 6.99 -26.13
C GLY A 98 0.17 8.18 -27.09
N LYS A 99 1.32 8.28 -27.74
CA LYS A 99 1.63 9.40 -28.65
C LYS A 99 2.10 8.90 -30.01
N ASN A 100 1.48 9.43 -31.05
CA ASN A 100 1.90 9.36 -32.45
C ASN A 100 1.34 10.61 -33.16
N ASP A 101 0.72 10.48 -34.34
CA ASP A 101 -0.03 11.59 -34.98
C ASP A 101 -1.25 12.04 -34.14
N TYR A 102 -1.71 11.16 -33.25
CA TYR A 102 -2.77 11.39 -32.27
C TYR A 102 -2.22 11.18 -30.85
N ALA A 103 -2.87 11.83 -29.87
CA ALA A 103 -2.74 11.49 -28.47
C ALA A 103 -3.88 10.55 -28.07
N TYR A 104 -3.51 9.42 -27.47
CA TYR A 104 -4.39 8.40 -26.92
C TYR A 104 -4.34 8.52 -25.40
N ILE A 105 -5.28 9.28 -24.83
CA ILE A 105 -5.27 9.65 -23.42
C ILE A 105 -6.25 8.75 -22.70
N LEU A 106 -5.71 7.84 -21.89
CA LEU A 106 -6.49 7.00 -21.01
C LEU A 106 -6.26 7.45 -19.57
N HIS A 107 -7.34 7.78 -18.87
CA HIS A 107 -7.28 8.14 -17.46
C HIS A 107 -8.51 7.67 -16.69
N GLY A 108 -8.36 7.46 -15.39
CA GLY A 108 -9.46 7.01 -14.54
C GLY A 108 -8.99 6.51 -13.18
N SER A 109 -9.59 5.42 -12.71
CA SER A 109 -9.29 4.80 -11.42
C SER A 109 -8.27 3.65 -11.49
N SER A 110 -7.94 3.14 -12.68
CA SER A 110 -7.19 1.88 -12.83
C SER A 110 -5.68 2.02 -12.78
N ASN A 111 -5.06 1.49 -11.73
CA ASN A 111 -3.59 1.32 -11.63
C ASN A 111 -3.12 0.12 -12.47
N ILE A 112 -1.80 0.00 -12.69
CA ILE A 112 -1.22 -1.21 -13.30
C ILE A 112 -1.25 -2.34 -12.25
N SER A 113 -2.33 -3.08 -12.25
CA SER A 113 -2.59 -4.26 -11.41
C SER A 113 -3.59 -5.16 -12.11
N ILE A 114 -3.59 -6.46 -11.81
CA ILE A 114 -4.61 -7.36 -12.38
C ILE A 114 -6.05 -6.92 -12.01
N GLY A 115 -6.23 -6.40 -10.78
CA GLY A 115 -7.48 -5.81 -10.32
C GLY A 115 -7.93 -4.67 -11.21
N GLY A 116 -7.13 -3.61 -11.30
CA GLY A 116 -7.47 -2.41 -12.09
C GLY A 116 -7.62 -2.66 -13.59
N LEU A 117 -6.88 -3.61 -14.17
CA LEU A 117 -6.93 -3.86 -15.61
C LEU A 117 -8.04 -4.81 -16.06
N LYS A 118 -8.58 -5.66 -15.16
CA LYS A 118 -9.49 -6.76 -15.56
C LYS A 118 -10.65 -7.06 -14.61
N HIS A 119 -10.49 -6.88 -13.30
CA HIS A 119 -11.42 -7.49 -12.32
C HIS A 119 -12.23 -6.49 -11.52
N ASN A 120 -11.62 -5.37 -11.14
CA ASN A 120 -12.30 -4.35 -10.37
C ASN A 120 -13.30 -3.62 -11.27
N ILE A 121 -14.42 -3.21 -10.67
CA ILE A 121 -15.31 -2.22 -11.29
C ILE A 121 -14.57 -0.89 -11.24
N GLU A 122 -14.23 -0.37 -12.41
CA GLU A 122 -13.41 0.82 -12.57
C GLU A 122 -14.19 1.87 -13.37
N PHE A 123 -13.74 3.11 -13.35
CA PHE A 123 -14.24 4.13 -14.26
C PHE A 123 -13.07 4.80 -14.93
N ASN A 124 -12.87 4.48 -16.21
CA ASN A 124 -11.85 5.10 -17.04
C ASN A 124 -12.46 5.67 -18.30
N THR A 125 -11.76 6.64 -18.88
CA THR A 125 -12.09 7.20 -20.19
C THR A 125 -10.89 7.09 -21.11
N LEU A 126 -11.16 6.74 -22.36
CA LEU A 126 -10.21 6.81 -23.47
C LEU A 126 -10.61 7.97 -24.39
N ASN A 127 -9.69 8.90 -24.58
CA ASN A 127 -9.84 10.04 -25.48
C ASN A 127 -8.79 9.96 -26.58
N ILE A 128 -9.24 9.89 -27.84
CA ILE A 128 -8.35 9.94 -29.01
C ILE A 128 -8.53 11.28 -29.71
N VAL A 129 -7.50 12.11 -29.63
CA VAL A 129 -7.49 13.51 -30.12
C VAL A 129 -6.24 13.78 -30.95
N PRO A 130 -6.27 14.71 -31.93
CA PRO A 130 -5.05 15.14 -32.62
C PRO A 130 -3.98 15.60 -31.63
N ILE A 131 -2.71 15.29 -31.90
CA ILE A 131 -1.59 15.57 -30.97
C ILE A 131 -1.43 17.07 -30.63
N GLY A 132 -1.86 17.97 -31.53
CA GLY A 132 -1.86 19.42 -31.33
C GLY A 132 -3.13 20.01 -30.72
N SER A 133 -4.09 19.17 -30.30
CA SER A 133 -5.32 19.63 -29.65
C SER A 133 -5.04 20.19 -28.25
N GLU A 134 -5.91 21.08 -27.77
CA GLU A 134 -5.80 21.67 -26.43
C GLU A 134 -5.73 20.59 -25.33
N MET A 135 -6.55 19.54 -25.44
CA MET A 135 -6.55 18.43 -24.49
C MET A 135 -5.22 17.68 -24.48
N ALA A 136 -4.66 17.39 -25.66
CA ALA A 136 -3.36 16.73 -25.78
C ALA A 136 -2.24 17.57 -25.17
N ILE A 137 -2.22 18.87 -25.48
CA ILE A 137 -1.22 19.82 -24.95
C ILE A 137 -1.31 19.91 -23.43
N LYS A 138 -2.48 20.17 -22.87
CA LYS A 138 -2.65 20.29 -21.40
C LYS A 138 -2.29 19.00 -20.66
N THR A 139 -2.67 17.85 -21.21
CA THR A 139 -2.38 16.55 -20.58
C THR A 139 -0.88 16.25 -20.63
N ARG A 140 -0.23 16.53 -21.77
CA ARG A 140 1.23 16.42 -21.91
C ARG A 140 1.94 17.36 -20.93
N ASP A 141 1.56 18.64 -20.89
CA ASP A 141 2.23 19.62 -20.05
C ASP A 141 2.14 19.25 -18.57
N TRP A 142 0.97 18.76 -18.12
CA TRP A 142 0.80 18.22 -16.78
C TRP A 142 1.74 17.02 -16.51
N PHE A 143 1.88 16.10 -17.47
CA PHE A 143 2.81 14.97 -17.34
C PHE A 143 4.26 15.45 -17.28
N GLU A 144 4.67 16.41 -18.11
CA GLU A 144 6.04 16.94 -18.12
C GLU A 144 6.40 17.65 -16.82
N ASP A 145 5.50 18.45 -16.25
CA ASP A 145 5.70 19.11 -14.96
C ASP A 145 5.94 18.07 -13.85
N LEU A 146 5.13 17.01 -13.86
CA LEU A 146 5.30 15.90 -12.92
C LEU A 146 6.60 15.13 -13.19
N TRP A 147 6.91 14.85 -14.46
CA TRP A 147 8.12 14.15 -14.88
C TRP A 147 9.38 14.87 -14.40
N ASN A 148 9.43 16.19 -14.59
CA ASN A 148 10.57 17.03 -14.22
C ASN A 148 10.76 17.18 -12.72
N SER A 149 9.69 17.03 -11.93
CA SER A 149 9.78 17.01 -10.45
C SER A 149 10.04 15.62 -9.87
N ALA A 150 9.86 14.55 -10.64
CA ALA A 150 10.06 13.19 -10.21
C ALA A 150 11.54 12.79 -10.14
N ILE A 151 11.88 11.93 -9.19
CA ILE A 151 13.24 11.42 -8.98
C ILE A 151 13.49 10.29 -9.98
N ILE A 152 14.66 10.27 -10.62
CA ILE A 152 15.05 9.16 -11.51
C ILE A 152 15.24 7.88 -10.68
N LEU A 153 14.62 6.78 -11.11
CA LEU A 153 14.82 5.48 -10.46
C LEU A 153 16.29 5.06 -10.64
N THR A 154 16.97 4.74 -9.55
CA THR A 154 18.36 4.26 -9.59
C THR A 154 18.46 2.77 -9.24
N GLU A 155 19.57 2.15 -9.60
CA GLU A 155 19.85 0.75 -9.22
C GLU A 155 19.83 0.56 -7.69
N ASP A 156 20.26 1.56 -6.93
CA ASP A 156 20.28 1.52 -5.47
C ASP A 156 18.86 1.59 -4.88
N MET A 157 17.94 2.37 -5.49
CA MET A 157 16.52 2.33 -5.13
C MET A 157 15.90 0.96 -5.41
N ILE A 158 16.24 0.34 -6.53
CA ILE A 158 15.78 -1.01 -6.89
C ILE A 158 16.31 -2.04 -5.88
N LYS A 159 17.61 -2.00 -5.54
CA LYS A 159 18.21 -2.87 -4.51
C LYS A 159 17.52 -2.66 -3.16
N TYR A 160 17.24 -1.41 -2.80
CA TYR A 160 16.50 -1.07 -1.59
C TYR A 160 15.12 -1.74 -1.59
N TYR A 161 14.32 -1.58 -2.66
CA TYR A 161 13.01 -2.23 -2.77
C TYR A 161 13.09 -3.75 -2.64
N VAL A 162 14.09 -4.40 -3.26
CA VAL A 162 14.31 -5.85 -3.11
C VAL A 162 14.71 -6.22 -1.67
N SER A 163 15.56 -5.41 -1.02
CA SER A 163 16.08 -5.68 0.32
C SER A 163 15.04 -5.50 1.43
N VAL A 164 14.08 -4.59 1.24
CA VAL A 164 12.98 -4.37 2.18
C VAL A 164 12.10 -5.61 2.28
N VAL A 165 11.94 -6.38 1.19
CA VAL A 165 11.05 -7.54 1.14
C VAL A 165 11.76 -8.88 1.38
N ASN A 166 13.10 -8.93 1.35
CA ASN A 166 13.86 -10.17 1.57
C ASN A 166 15.15 -9.95 2.41
N PRO A 167 15.14 -10.23 3.72
CA PRO A 167 16.28 -9.99 4.61
C PRO A 167 17.50 -10.93 4.40
N LYS A 168 17.51 -11.78 3.35
CA LYS A 168 18.60 -12.75 3.08
C LYS A 168 19.61 -12.33 1.99
N TYR A 169 19.46 -11.17 1.35
CA TYR A 169 20.43 -10.70 0.37
C TYR A 169 21.44 -9.75 1.01
N GLU A 170 22.63 -10.26 1.34
CA GLU A 170 23.81 -9.44 1.60
C GLU A 170 24.31 -8.84 0.30
N VAL A 171 24.10 -7.54 0.11
CA VAL A 171 24.73 -6.79 -0.97
C VAL A 171 26.09 -6.30 -0.48
N ILE A 172 27.14 -6.54 -1.26
CA ILE A 172 28.51 -6.09 -1.03
C ILE A 172 28.63 -4.65 -1.57
N PHE A 173 28.89 -3.66 -0.71
CA PHE A 173 28.94 -2.23 -1.04
C PHE A 173 30.36 -1.66 -0.97
N LYS A 174 30.71 -0.74 -1.88
CA LYS A 174 31.99 0.00 -1.88
C LYS A 174 31.93 1.25 -0.97
N SER A 175 33.07 1.51 -0.32
CA SER A 175 33.41 2.52 0.71
C SER A 175 33.83 3.86 0.04
N GLU A 176 33.63 5.10 0.54
CA GLU A 176 33.61 5.70 1.88
C GLU A 176 32.77 7.01 1.90
N TYR A 177 32.39 7.51 3.08
CA TYR A 177 31.59 8.73 3.28
C TYR A 177 32.49 9.91 3.68
N SER A 178 32.12 11.16 3.38
CA SER A 178 32.83 12.33 3.88
C SER A 178 32.72 12.47 5.41
N GLU A 179 33.77 12.98 6.07
CA GLU A 179 33.78 13.15 7.53
C GLU A 179 32.65 14.07 8.04
N GLU A 180 32.33 15.14 7.32
CA GLU A 180 31.25 16.06 7.67
C GLU A 180 29.88 15.37 7.72
N LEU A 181 29.60 14.51 6.73
CA LEU A 181 28.37 13.73 6.68
C LEU A 181 28.29 12.70 7.82
N LEU A 182 29.41 12.09 8.18
CA LEU A 182 29.47 11.13 9.30
C LEU A 182 29.17 11.81 10.63
N ILE A 183 29.70 13.02 10.86
CA ILE A 183 29.45 13.82 12.07
C ILE A 183 27.96 14.19 12.18
N GLU A 184 27.34 14.58 11.07
CA GLU A 184 25.93 14.98 11.06
C GLU A 184 24.99 13.78 11.22
N LEU A 185 25.29 12.66 10.57
CA LEU A 185 24.59 11.38 10.78
C LEU A 185 24.72 10.89 12.23
N GLU A 186 25.92 10.97 12.82
CA GLU A 186 26.11 10.63 14.24
C GLU A 186 25.25 11.50 15.15
N LYS A 187 25.23 12.81 14.91
CA LYS A 187 24.45 13.77 15.70
C LYS A 187 22.96 13.43 15.61
N LEU A 188 22.46 13.18 14.40
CA LEU A 188 21.08 12.78 14.16
C LEU A 188 20.74 11.47 14.89
N LEU A 189 21.56 10.42 14.71
CA LEU A 189 21.34 9.12 15.35
C LEU A 189 21.38 9.20 16.89
N LYS A 190 22.25 10.07 17.45
CA LYS A 190 22.30 10.39 18.89
C LYS A 190 21.06 11.13 19.36
N GLU A 191 20.56 12.13 18.61
CA GLU A 191 19.29 12.83 18.89
C GLU A 191 18.11 11.84 18.92
N PHE A 192 18.12 10.83 18.05
CA PHE A 192 17.10 9.77 18.00
C PHE A 192 17.28 8.67 19.08
N LYS A 193 18.27 8.78 19.98
CA LYS A 193 18.60 7.80 21.03
C LYS A 193 18.87 6.38 20.50
N ILE A 194 19.45 6.27 19.31
CA ILE A 194 19.73 4.98 18.67
C ILE A 194 21.02 4.39 19.26
N ASN A 195 20.94 3.17 19.81
CA ASN A 195 22.10 2.45 20.32
C ASN A 195 22.97 1.91 19.17
N ASN A 196 24.28 1.74 19.43
CA ASN A 196 25.24 1.15 18.48
C ASN A 196 25.38 1.98 17.18
N VAL A 197 25.59 3.29 17.33
CA VAL A 197 25.68 4.29 16.25
C VAL A 197 26.62 3.85 15.10
N ASN A 198 27.76 3.24 15.43
CA ASN A 198 28.73 2.77 14.44
C ASN A 198 28.18 1.65 13.53
N TYR A 199 27.33 0.76 14.06
CA TYR A 199 26.66 -0.28 13.27
C TYR A 199 25.68 0.34 12.27
N TRP A 200 24.95 1.37 12.69
CA TRP A 200 23.97 2.05 11.85
C TRP A 200 24.60 2.95 10.81
N ILE A 201 25.68 3.64 11.14
CA ILE A 201 26.50 4.36 10.16
C ILE A 201 27.04 3.39 9.12
N ASN A 202 27.53 2.22 9.51
CA ASN A 202 28.00 1.21 8.55
C ASN A 202 26.87 0.62 7.69
N ASN A 203 25.62 0.61 8.15
CA ASN A 203 24.48 0.23 7.32
C ASN A 203 24.00 1.37 6.43
N LEU A 204 23.95 2.61 6.93
CA LEU A 204 23.65 3.79 6.12
C LEU A 204 24.70 3.98 5.01
N LYS A 205 25.96 3.61 5.29
CA LYS A 205 27.08 3.56 4.33
C LYS A 205 26.80 2.75 3.07
N LYS A 206 25.91 1.77 3.18
CA LYS A 206 25.49 0.91 2.07
C LYS A 206 24.56 1.63 1.07
N PHE A 207 23.97 2.75 1.46
CA PHE A 207 22.95 3.45 0.67
C PHE A 207 23.47 4.70 -0.07
N GLN A 208 24.79 4.95 -0.04
CA GLN A 208 25.45 6.09 -0.73
C GLN A 208 24.76 7.45 -0.53
N ILE A 209 24.25 7.71 0.68
CA ILE A 209 23.59 8.95 1.06
C ILE A 209 24.59 10.09 0.97
N SER A 210 24.30 11.13 0.20
CA SER A 210 25.18 12.30 0.03
C SER A 210 24.67 13.55 0.77
N ASP A 211 23.43 13.55 1.25
CA ASP A 211 22.82 14.67 2.00
C ASP A 211 22.20 14.15 3.30
N PRO A 212 22.58 14.66 4.48
CA PRO A 212 22.01 14.23 5.76
C PRO A 212 20.53 14.62 5.96
N ARG A 213 19.99 15.51 5.11
CA ARG A 213 18.57 15.87 5.06
C ARG A 213 17.76 14.98 4.11
N ASP A 214 18.42 14.04 3.44
CA ASP A 214 17.78 13.05 2.59
C ASP A 214 16.72 12.29 3.40
N TYR A 215 15.50 12.23 2.83
CA TYR A 215 14.36 11.54 3.41
C TYR A 215 14.70 10.11 3.83
N THR A 216 15.61 9.45 3.11
CA THR A 216 16.15 8.11 3.40
C THR A 216 16.76 8.03 4.79
N VAL A 217 17.52 9.05 5.24
CA VAL A 217 18.10 9.09 6.59
C VAL A 217 17.01 9.10 7.66
N ARG A 218 15.98 9.92 7.46
CA ARG A 218 14.86 10.07 8.41
C ARG A 218 13.96 8.84 8.42
N TYR A 219 13.70 8.27 7.24
CA TYR A 219 12.98 7.01 7.05
C TYR A 219 13.71 5.84 7.71
N PHE A 220 15.03 5.71 7.53
CA PHE A 220 15.82 4.66 8.17
C PHE A 220 15.95 4.90 9.67
N ALA A 221 16.22 6.11 10.13
CA ALA A 221 16.23 6.43 11.56
C ALA A 221 14.89 6.04 12.23
N ASN A 222 13.77 6.28 11.54
CA ASN A 222 12.45 5.81 11.97
C ASN A 222 12.35 4.28 11.91
N ARG A 223 12.72 3.61 10.83
CA ARG A 223 12.69 2.13 10.71
C ARG A 223 13.58 1.43 11.75
N VAL A 224 14.67 2.06 12.14
CA VAL A 224 15.66 1.59 13.14
C VAL A 224 15.17 1.80 14.56
N LYS A 225 14.59 2.97 14.84
CA LYS A 225 13.97 3.26 16.14
C LYS A 225 12.68 2.47 16.34
N TYR A 226 11.97 2.16 15.26
CA TYR A 226 10.58 1.68 15.27
C TYR A 226 10.35 0.29 14.63
N GLY A 227 11.33 -0.62 14.69
CA GLY A 227 11.36 -1.90 13.97
C GLY A 227 10.02 -2.60 13.65
N SER A 228 9.93 -3.21 12.46
CA SER A 228 8.86 -4.10 11.96
C SER A 228 7.44 -3.52 11.76
N VAL A 229 7.24 -2.21 11.93
CA VAL A 229 6.12 -1.53 11.26
C VAL A 229 6.63 -1.11 9.89
N GLU A 230 6.68 -2.07 8.98
CA GLU A 230 6.70 -1.71 7.56
C GLU A 230 5.48 -0.79 7.33
N VAL A 231 5.65 0.24 6.53
CA VAL A 231 4.56 1.14 6.13
C VAL A 231 3.64 0.33 5.22
N LEU A 232 2.82 -0.53 5.81
CA LEU A 232 2.11 -1.62 5.14
C LEU A 232 0.78 -1.18 4.54
N GLY A 233 0.75 0.05 4.02
CA GLY A 233 -0.46 0.64 3.51
C GLY A 233 -0.29 2.00 2.84
N ASN A 234 -1.32 2.41 2.08
CA ASN A 234 -1.47 3.67 1.36
C ASN A 234 -1.68 4.87 2.31
N ILE A 235 -0.87 4.97 3.37
CA ILE A 235 -0.99 5.98 4.43
C ILE A 235 0.35 6.61 4.81
N ILE A 236 0.29 7.86 5.24
CA ILE A 236 1.38 8.56 5.93
C ILE A 236 0.96 8.69 7.40
N PRO A 237 1.31 7.74 8.28
CA PRO A 237 0.90 7.79 9.68
C PRO A 237 1.69 8.84 10.46
N PHE A 238 1.08 9.40 11.51
CA PHE A 238 1.78 10.23 12.48
C PHE A 238 2.71 9.38 13.37
N GLU A 239 3.78 10.00 13.87
CA GLU A 239 4.79 9.30 14.70
C GLU A 239 4.19 8.59 15.92
N PHE A 240 3.22 9.21 16.61
CA PHE A 240 2.55 8.58 17.74
C PHE A 240 1.80 7.31 17.33
N GLN A 241 1.11 7.32 16.19
CA GLN A 241 0.36 6.16 15.71
C GLN A 241 1.28 4.98 15.40
N ILE A 242 2.49 5.25 14.90
CA ILE A 242 3.53 4.24 14.67
C ILE A 242 3.96 3.63 16.01
N ASN A 243 4.26 4.48 17.01
CA ASN A 243 4.67 4.03 18.34
C ASN A 243 3.61 3.15 19.00
N ASP A 244 2.35 3.55 18.91
CA ASP A 244 1.25 2.78 19.50
C ASP A 244 1.04 1.45 18.79
N ALA A 245 1.14 1.43 17.45
CA ALA A 245 1.03 0.20 16.67
C ALA A 245 2.16 -0.78 17.02
N MET A 246 3.38 -0.29 17.19
CA MET A 246 4.52 -1.10 17.64
C MET A 246 4.28 -1.69 19.03
N GLU A 247 3.82 -0.89 19.98
CA GLU A 247 3.57 -1.34 21.34
C GLU A 247 2.51 -2.45 21.36
N ILE A 248 1.48 -2.34 20.52
CA ILE A 248 0.49 -3.41 20.33
C ILE A 248 1.15 -4.70 19.83
N VAL A 249 1.97 -4.62 18.78
CA VAL A 249 2.67 -5.78 18.20
C VAL A 249 3.61 -6.44 19.20
N GLU A 250 4.38 -5.64 19.95
CA GLU A 250 5.35 -6.13 20.92
C GLU A 250 4.68 -6.80 22.13
N ARG A 251 3.58 -6.21 22.62
CA ARG A 251 2.76 -6.84 23.67
C ARG A 251 2.17 -8.16 23.20
N PHE A 252 1.67 -8.21 21.96
CA PHE A 252 1.18 -9.45 21.37
C PHE A 252 2.28 -10.53 21.37
N LYS A 253 3.48 -10.21 20.87
CA LYS A 253 4.63 -11.13 20.84
C LYS A 253 5.07 -11.62 22.21
N LYS A 254 4.95 -10.78 23.24
CA LYS A 254 5.22 -11.12 24.64
C LYS A 254 4.12 -11.96 25.32
N GLY A 255 3.04 -12.27 24.60
CA GLY A 255 1.93 -13.09 25.11
C GLY A 255 0.94 -12.33 26.00
N TYR A 256 0.89 -11.00 25.89
CA TYR A 256 -0.18 -10.23 26.55
C TYR A 256 -1.52 -10.57 25.92
N LYS A 257 -2.55 -10.73 26.77
CA LYS A 257 -3.89 -11.16 26.35
C LYS A 257 -4.77 -10.05 25.77
N GLY A 258 -4.32 -8.79 25.80
CA GLY A 258 -5.09 -7.67 25.27
C GLY A 258 -4.40 -6.32 25.45
N VAL A 259 -4.82 -5.35 24.64
CA VAL A 259 -4.38 -3.95 24.68
C VAL A 259 -5.60 -3.05 24.53
N LEU A 260 -5.66 -1.96 25.29
CA LEU A 260 -6.67 -0.92 25.14
C LEU A 260 -6.02 0.31 24.51
N VAL A 261 -6.51 0.73 23.34
CA VAL A 261 -6.05 1.95 22.64
C VAL A 261 -7.04 3.07 22.96
N ALA A 262 -6.60 4.03 23.78
CA ALA A 262 -7.43 5.14 24.25
C ALA A 262 -6.82 6.49 23.83
N HIS A 263 -7.19 6.96 22.64
CA HIS A 263 -6.92 8.32 22.17
C HIS A 263 -8.21 9.13 22.09
N ASP A 264 -8.08 10.46 22.05
CA ASP A 264 -9.17 11.38 21.74
C ASP A 264 -9.83 11.03 20.39
N VAL A 265 -11.07 11.50 20.25
CA VAL A 265 -11.86 11.32 19.03
C VAL A 265 -11.13 11.97 17.85
N GLY A 266 -10.99 11.25 16.74
CA GLY A 266 -10.35 11.77 15.52
C GLY A 266 -8.82 11.57 15.42
N LEU A 267 -8.13 11.11 16.47
CA LEU A 267 -6.67 10.87 16.45
C LEU A 267 -6.24 9.59 15.73
N GLY A 268 -7.13 8.96 14.96
CA GLY A 268 -6.79 7.83 14.08
C GLY A 268 -6.48 6.51 14.80
N LYS A 269 -7.23 6.17 15.85
CA LYS A 269 -7.15 4.84 16.53
C LYS A 269 -7.30 3.68 15.54
N THR A 270 -8.23 3.81 14.59
CA THR A 270 -8.47 2.81 13.53
C THR A 270 -7.22 2.59 12.67
N ILE A 271 -6.49 3.65 12.34
CA ILE A 271 -5.23 3.57 11.59
C ILE A 271 -4.16 2.85 12.41
N THR A 272 -4.00 3.20 13.68
CA THR A 272 -3.08 2.52 14.61
C THR A 272 -3.36 1.01 14.69
N THR A 273 -4.63 0.64 14.88
CA THR A 273 -5.03 -0.77 14.94
C THR A 273 -4.82 -1.48 13.60
N GLY A 274 -5.15 -0.84 12.48
CA GLY A 274 -4.90 -1.37 11.14
C GLY A 274 -3.42 -1.64 10.88
N MET A 275 -2.54 -0.71 11.27
CA MET A 275 -1.08 -0.90 11.19
C MET A 275 -0.60 -2.09 12.02
N ALA A 276 -1.08 -2.24 13.25
CA ALA A 276 -0.72 -3.35 14.11
C ALA A 276 -1.21 -4.70 13.54
N LEU A 277 -2.47 -4.79 13.12
CA LEU A 277 -3.05 -5.98 12.50
C LEU A 277 -2.27 -6.38 11.25
N LYS A 278 -2.01 -5.42 10.37
CA LYS A 278 -1.29 -5.65 9.12
C LYS A 278 0.14 -6.13 9.38
N SER A 279 0.83 -5.54 10.36
CA SER A 279 2.17 -5.99 10.78
C SER A 279 2.14 -7.43 11.29
N LEU A 280 1.17 -7.81 12.12
CA LEU A 280 1.02 -9.18 12.64
C LEU A 280 0.67 -10.19 11.54
N LEU A 281 -0.22 -9.82 10.61
CA LEU A 281 -0.62 -10.64 9.46
C LEU A 281 0.57 -10.90 8.52
N ASN A 282 1.34 -9.86 8.19
CA ASN A 282 2.51 -9.97 7.33
C ASN A 282 3.63 -10.82 7.96
N GLN A 283 3.81 -10.73 9.28
CA GLN A 283 4.72 -11.59 10.03
C GLN A 283 4.19 -13.02 10.20
N LYS A 284 2.97 -13.32 9.70
CA LYS A 284 2.29 -14.61 9.86
C LYS A 284 2.13 -15.04 11.32
N LEU A 285 2.07 -14.07 12.22
CA LEU A 285 1.84 -14.29 13.66
C LEU A 285 0.35 -14.49 13.96
N ILE A 286 -0.51 -13.94 13.10
CA ILE A 286 -1.96 -14.09 13.17
C ILE A 286 -2.49 -14.47 11.78
N LYS A 287 -3.60 -15.18 11.75
CA LYS A 287 -4.33 -15.54 10.52
C LYS A 287 -5.81 -15.24 10.66
N ARG A 288 -6.39 -15.49 11.85
CA ARG A 288 -7.82 -15.36 12.13
C ARG A 288 -8.12 -14.10 12.92
N VAL A 289 -8.72 -13.11 12.28
CA VAL A 289 -9.02 -11.79 12.85
C VAL A 289 -10.51 -11.52 12.80
N LEU A 290 -11.09 -11.18 13.95
CA LEU A 290 -12.46 -10.71 14.08
C LEU A 290 -12.47 -9.24 14.49
N ILE A 291 -13.17 -8.41 13.74
CA ILE A 291 -13.34 -6.98 14.01
C ILE A 291 -14.81 -6.71 14.28
N LEU A 292 -15.11 -6.19 15.46
CA LEU A 292 -16.46 -5.81 15.89
C LEU A 292 -16.54 -4.29 16.02
N VAL A 293 -17.44 -3.67 15.27
CA VAL A 293 -17.62 -2.21 15.21
C VAL A 293 -19.10 -1.84 15.32
N PRO A 294 -19.46 -0.58 15.66
CA PRO A 294 -20.80 -0.07 15.42
C PRO A 294 -21.21 -0.24 13.94
N VAL A 295 -22.50 -0.49 13.68
CA VAL A 295 -23.03 -0.68 12.31
C VAL A 295 -22.61 0.47 11.37
N SER A 296 -22.65 1.71 11.86
CA SER A 296 -22.28 2.91 11.10
C SER A 296 -20.80 2.99 10.71
N LEU A 297 -19.93 2.20 11.34
CA LEU A 297 -18.48 2.22 11.11
C LEU A 297 -17.99 1.04 10.26
N ILE A 298 -18.86 0.11 9.85
CA ILE A 298 -18.49 -1.07 9.04
C ILE A 298 -17.81 -0.64 7.74
N ASP A 299 -18.46 0.18 6.91
CA ASP A 299 -17.91 0.60 5.62
C ASP A 299 -16.63 1.43 5.77
N GLN A 300 -16.56 2.25 6.82
CA GLN A 300 -15.35 3.00 7.13
C GLN A 300 -14.20 2.02 7.39
N TRP A 301 -14.37 1.09 8.34
CA TRP A 301 -13.34 0.11 8.66
C TRP A 301 -12.99 -0.79 7.47
N LYS A 302 -13.98 -1.42 6.84
CA LYS A 302 -13.78 -2.40 5.77
C LYS A 302 -13.17 -1.77 4.52
N GLN A 303 -13.86 -0.81 3.92
CA GLN A 303 -13.50 -0.28 2.61
C GLN A 303 -12.45 0.83 2.74
N LYS A 304 -12.72 1.85 3.58
CA LYS A 304 -11.86 3.05 3.62
C LYS A 304 -10.54 2.83 4.35
N GLU A 305 -10.53 2.00 5.38
CA GLU A 305 -9.36 1.80 6.23
C GLU A 305 -8.64 0.49 5.85
N LEU A 306 -9.23 -0.68 6.03
CA LEU A 306 -8.54 -1.96 5.85
C LEU A 306 -8.21 -2.24 4.38
N GLU A 307 -9.19 -2.14 3.47
CA GLU A 307 -8.97 -2.41 2.06
C GLU A 307 -8.16 -1.30 1.39
N ASN A 308 -8.64 -0.06 1.41
CA ASN A 308 -7.99 1.04 0.69
C ASN A 308 -6.64 1.44 1.28
N LYS A 309 -6.48 1.40 2.61
CA LYS A 309 -5.24 1.82 3.25
C LYS A 309 -4.32 0.65 3.52
N PHE A 310 -4.79 -0.52 3.94
CA PHE A 310 -3.88 -1.62 4.31
C PHE A 310 -3.84 -2.79 3.33
N ASN A 311 -4.62 -2.72 2.24
CA ASN A 311 -4.81 -3.81 1.29
C ASN A 311 -5.23 -5.12 1.98
N GLU A 312 -6.09 -5.01 2.99
CA GLU A 312 -6.62 -6.13 3.76
C GLU A 312 -8.12 -6.25 3.56
N VAL A 313 -8.51 -7.26 2.79
CA VAL A 313 -9.93 -7.59 2.56
C VAL A 313 -10.49 -8.36 3.77
N PHE A 314 -11.62 -7.89 4.30
CA PHE A 314 -12.38 -8.53 5.38
C PHE A 314 -13.78 -8.85 4.88
N GLU A 315 -14.26 -10.06 5.20
CA GLU A 315 -15.62 -10.48 4.91
C GLU A 315 -16.56 -9.87 5.94
N GLU A 316 -17.58 -9.17 5.47
CA GLU A 316 -18.62 -8.64 6.34
C GLU A 316 -19.62 -9.75 6.63
N VAL A 317 -19.89 -10.02 7.91
CA VAL A 317 -20.86 -11.06 8.30
C VAL A 317 -22.04 -10.45 9.04
N ASP A 318 -23.24 -10.74 8.54
CA ASP A 318 -24.51 -10.23 9.02
C ASP A 318 -25.61 -11.33 9.04
N ASN A 319 -26.87 -10.94 9.26
CA ASN A 319 -27.98 -11.90 9.28
C ASN A 319 -28.26 -12.57 7.92
N GLN A 320 -27.80 -11.98 6.81
CA GLN A 320 -28.08 -12.47 5.46
C GLN A 320 -27.11 -13.58 5.05
N ASN A 321 -25.85 -13.51 5.51
CA ASN A 321 -24.78 -14.38 5.03
C ASN A 321 -24.13 -15.29 6.08
N VAL A 322 -24.53 -15.20 7.37
CA VAL A 322 -23.91 -15.98 8.46
C VAL A 322 -24.10 -17.50 8.37
N ASP A 323 -25.08 -17.97 7.58
CA ASP A 323 -25.44 -19.38 7.36
C ASP A 323 -25.40 -20.23 8.65
N ASN A 324 -26.35 -19.98 9.56
CA ASN A 324 -26.45 -20.70 10.84
C ASN A 324 -25.13 -20.76 11.65
N GLY A 325 -24.29 -19.73 11.53
CA GLY A 325 -23.03 -19.60 12.24
C GLY A 325 -21.81 -20.19 11.52
N LYS A 326 -21.96 -20.78 10.32
CA LYS A 326 -20.83 -21.34 9.57
C LYS A 326 -19.84 -20.29 9.12
N ALA A 327 -20.31 -19.07 8.82
CA ALA A 327 -19.45 -17.99 8.35
C ALA A 327 -18.28 -17.70 9.33
N TRP A 328 -18.53 -17.80 10.65
CA TRP A 328 -17.53 -17.61 11.69
C TRP A 328 -16.37 -18.61 11.62
N GLY A 329 -16.61 -19.82 11.13
CA GLY A 329 -15.57 -20.86 10.97
C GLY A 329 -14.86 -20.79 9.62
N ILE A 330 -15.57 -20.42 8.56
CA ILE A 330 -15.08 -20.46 7.17
C ILE A 330 -14.08 -19.34 6.89
N TYR A 331 -14.42 -18.11 7.26
CA TYR A 331 -13.60 -16.95 6.93
C TYR A 331 -12.52 -16.69 7.98
N ASN A 332 -11.33 -16.31 7.52
CA ASN A 332 -10.22 -15.98 8.41
C ASN A 332 -10.24 -14.50 8.84
N LYS A 333 -10.79 -13.59 8.05
CA LYS A 333 -10.84 -12.17 8.36
C LYS A 333 -12.29 -11.71 8.27
N ILE A 334 -12.90 -11.45 9.42
CA ILE A 334 -14.31 -11.08 9.51
C ILE A 334 -14.46 -9.70 10.16
N ILE A 335 -15.34 -8.90 9.58
CA ILE A 335 -15.86 -7.69 10.21
C ILE A 335 -17.38 -7.85 10.42
N ALA A 336 -17.89 -7.44 11.57
CA ALA A 336 -19.32 -7.54 11.88
C ALA A 336 -19.74 -6.43 12.84
N SER A 337 -21.05 -6.15 12.88
CA SER A 337 -21.56 -5.22 13.89
C SER A 337 -21.53 -5.83 15.29
N ILE A 338 -21.24 -5.01 16.30
CA ILE A 338 -21.28 -5.41 17.70
C ILE A 338 -22.66 -5.98 18.05
N ASP A 339 -23.73 -5.27 17.70
CA ASP A 339 -25.11 -5.66 18.03
C ASP A 339 -25.49 -7.05 17.47
N PHE A 340 -25.03 -7.37 16.27
CA PHE A 340 -25.24 -8.67 15.66
C PHE A 340 -24.44 -9.77 16.38
N ALA A 341 -23.16 -9.51 16.63
CA ALA A 341 -22.23 -10.46 17.25
C ALA A 341 -22.63 -10.83 18.70
N VAL A 342 -23.17 -9.88 19.47
CA VAL A 342 -23.57 -10.08 20.88
C VAL A 342 -24.95 -10.71 21.06
N SER A 343 -25.67 -10.98 19.96
CA SER A 343 -26.92 -11.73 20.01
C SER A 343 -26.67 -13.15 20.57
N LYS A 344 -27.68 -13.73 21.24
CA LYS A 344 -27.52 -15.04 21.92
C LYS A 344 -26.95 -16.10 20.99
N ARG A 345 -27.58 -16.20 19.81
CA ARG A 345 -27.24 -17.15 18.76
C ARG A 345 -25.81 -16.95 18.25
N GLN A 346 -25.44 -15.73 17.88
CA GLN A 346 -24.12 -15.51 17.26
C GLN A 346 -22.98 -15.59 18.27
N SER A 347 -23.19 -15.11 19.50
CA SER A 347 -22.16 -15.19 20.54
C SER A 347 -21.74 -16.63 20.85
N GLU A 348 -22.65 -17.60 20.78
CA GLU A 348 -22.32 -19.03 20.96
C GLU A 348 -21.47 -19.56 19.78
N HIS A 349 -21.80 -19.21 18.54
CA HIS A 349 -21.01 -19.61 17.38
C HIS A 349 -19.60 -18.98 17.37
N ILE A 350 -19.49 -17.71 17.77
CA ILE A 350 -18.21 -17.01 17.82
C ILE A 350 -17.30 -17.62 18.89
N LYS A 351 -17.84 -17.94 20.08
CA LYS A 351 -17.08 -18.65 21.15
C LYS A 351 -16.58 -20.02 20.74
N ASN A 352 -17.38 -20.73 19.94
CA ASN A 352 -17.01 -22.05 19.43
C ASN A 352 -16.03 -21.97 18.24
N SER A 353 -15.60 -20.76 17.86
CA SER A 353 -14.64 -20.50 16.79
C SER A 353 -13.35 -19.94 17.36
N TYR A 354 -12.21 -20.35 16.80
CA TYR A 354 -10.90 -19.82 17.21
C TYR A 354 -10.56 -18.52 16.48
N TRP A 355 -10.00 -17.56 17.22
CA TRP A 355 -9.54 -16.26 16.72
C TRP A 355 -8.16 -15.94 17.31
N ASP A 356 -7.23 -15.49 16.47
CA ASP A 356 -5.93 -15.01 16.94
C ASP A 356 -6.04 -13.61 17.54
N VAL A 357 -6.90 -12.76 16.96
CA VAL A 357 -7.14 -11.40 17.43
C VAL A 357 -8.62 -11.05 17.30
N LEU A 358 -9.16 -10.46 18.38
CA LEU A 358 -10.45 -9.77 18.41
C LEU A 358 -10.22 -8.27 18.61
N VAL A 359 -10.70 -7.46 17.67
CA VAL A 359 -10.74 -6.00 17.77
C VAL A 359 -12.16 -5.57 18.07
N ILE A 360 -12.34 -4.70 19.05
CA ILE A 360 -13.64 -4.09 19.38
C ILE A 360 -13.47 -2.59 19.34
N ASP A 361 -14.08 -1.93 18.35
CA ASP A 361 -14.14 -0.47 18.31
C ASP A 361 -15.31 0.05 19.13
N GLU A 362 -15.16 1.25 19.69
CA GLU A 362 -16.14 1.84 20.60
C GLU A 362 -16.59 0.90 21.72
N ALA A 363 -15.64 0.15 22.29
CA ALA A 363 -15.86 -0.82 23.38
C ALA A 363 -16.56 -0.20 24.62
N HIS A 364 -16.62 1.14 24.72
CA HIS A 364 -17.41 1.84 25.72
C HIS A 364 -18.92 1.52 25.62
N ILE A 365 -19.43 1.15 24.44
CA ILE A 365 -20.82 0.69 24.23
C ILE A 365 -21.12 -0.57 25.04
N LEU A 366 -20.09 -1.34 25.39
CA LEU A 366 -20.20 -2.54 26.20
C LEU A 366 -20.29 -2.24 27.70
N ARG A 367 -20.11 -1.00 28.18
CA ARG A 367 -19.92 -0.67 29.61
C ARG A 367 -21.03 -1.05 30.59
N ASN A 368 -22.22 -1.40 30.13
CA ASN A 368 -23.34 -1.60 31.03
C ASN A 368 -23.23 -2.99 31.68
N HIS A 369 -22.52 -3.09 32.81
CA HIS A 369 -22.17 -4.35 33.49
C HIS A 369 -23.37 -5.26 33.82
N ASN A 370 -24.59 -4.70 33.83
CA ASN A 370 -25.84 -5.40 34.08
C ASN A 370 -26.58 -5.88 32.82
N THR A 371 -26.06 -5.61 31.61
CA THR A 371 -26.71 -6.02 30.37
C THR A 371 -26.17 -7.35 29.87
N VAL A 372 -27.08 -8.12 29.27
CA VAL A 372 -26.77 -9.41 28.63
C VAL A 372 -25.73 -9.24 27.49
N SER A 373 -25.64 -8.07 26.86
CA SER A 373 -24.64 -7.81 25.80
C SER A 373 -23.23 -7.66 26.36
N PHE A 374 -23.05 -7.06 27.54
CA PHE A 374 -21.74 -6.99 28.20
C PHE A 374 -21.23 -8.38 28.59
N ALA A 375 -22.07 -9.17 29.27
CA ALA A 375 -21.71 -10.53 29.68
C ALA A 375 -21.35 -11.42 28.47
N ARG A 376 -22.07 -11.28 27.35
CA ARG A 376 -21.76 -12.00 26.11
C ARG A 376 -20.46 -11.53 25.46
N SER A 377 -20.20 -10.23 25.43
CA SER A 377 -18.96 -9.68 24.86
C SER A 377 -17.72 -10.11 25.65
N ILE A 378 -17.78 -10.09 26.99
CA ILE A 378 -16.69 -10.58 27.84
C ILE A 378 -16.44 -12.06 27.62
N SER A 379 -17.49 -12.87 27.47
CA SER A 379 -17.35 -14.29 27.22
C SER A 379 -16.84 -14.65 25.82
N MET A 380 -16.71 -13.69 24.90
CA MET A 380 -16.06 -13.86 23.59
C MET A 380 -14.55 -13.54 23.64
N LEU A 381 -14.06 -12.98 24.76
CA LEU A 381 -12.64 -12.65 25.00
C LEU A 381 -11.86 -13.79 25.68
N HIS A 382 -12.53 -14.91 25.99
CA HIS A 382 -11.98 -16.12 26.60
C HIS A 382 -12.16 -17.30 25.64
#